data_AF-A0A372Q5I8-F1
#
_entry.id   AF-A0A372Q5I8-F1
#
_cell.length_a   1.000
_cell.length_b   1.000
_cell.length_c   1.000
_cell.angle_alpha   90.00
_cell.angle_beta   90.00
_cell.angle_gamma   90.00
#
_symmetry.space_group_name_H-M   'P 1'
#
loop_
_entity.id
_entity.type
_entity.pdbx_description
1 polymer ?
#
loop_
_entity_poly.entity_id
_entity_poly.type
_entity_poly.pdbx_seq_one_letter_code
_entity_poly.pdbx_strand_id
1 'polypeptide(L)'
;KNNPYDFKLLYHSSQDGIDTSTFHKNCDNKGATIWVAKIKDSTQIIGGYNPLNWNGNAVWKTTADSFIFNFTNGKNISTAKVGYVINQKLAVFCHDTYGPTMGTLHCNQNKWSNSNNGNYPNIGIPENTFTVEYYEVFQVINK
;
A
#
# COMPACT_ATOMS: atom_id res chain seq x y z
N LYS A 1 16.30 10.88 16.75
CA LYS A 1 15.96 9.46 16.50
C LYS A 1 16.79 8.99 15.31
N ASN A 2 17.62 7.97 15.47
CA ASN A 2 18.32 7.35 14.34
C ASN A 2 17.34 6.40 13.67
N ASN A 3 16.92 6.72 12.44
CA ASN A 3 16.12 5.83 11.62
C ASN A 3 17.07 4.80 10.97
N PRO A 4 16.92 3.48 11.25
CA PRO A 4 17.78 2.45 10.68
C PRO A 4 17.49 2.16 9.20
N TYR A 5 16.49 2.83 8.61
CA TYR A 5 16.11 2.63 7.22
C TYR A 5 16.37 3.87 6.35
N ASP A 6 16.68 3.60 5.09
CA ASP A 6 16.55 4.54 3.98
C ASP A 6 15.35 4.18 3.11
N PHE A 7 14.78 5.20 2.47
CA PHE A 7 13.63 5.08 1.58
C PHE A 7 14.00 5.58 0.19
N LYS A 8 13.90 4.70 -0.80
CA LYS A 8 14.12 5.05 -2.21
C LYS A 8 12.79 5.08 -2.94
N LEU A 9 12.42 6.23 -3.51
CA LEU A 9 11.24 6.34 -4.35
C LEU A 9 11.37 5.40 -5.56
N LEU A 10 10.37 4.55 -5.76
CA LEU A 10 10.27 3.65 -6.90
C LEU A 10 9.22 4.14 -7.90
N TYR A 11 8.09 4.62 -7.39
CA TYR A 11 6.95 4.99 -8.21
C TYR A 11 6.19 6.15 -7.59
N HIS A 12 5.77 7.11 -8.41
CA HIS A 12 4.90 8.23 -8.07
C HIS A 12 3.83 8.39 -9.15
N SER A 13 2.56 8.12 -8.82
CA SER A 13 1.48 8.02 -9.82
C SER A 13 1.24 9.28 -10.66
N SER A 14 1.50 10.49 -10.11
CA SER A 14 1.39 11.74 -10.88
C SER A 14 2.59 12.05 -11.79
N GLN A 15 3.72 11.36 -11.63
CA GLN A 15 4.95 11.59 -12.41
C GLN A 15 5.17 10.47 -13.42
N ASP A 16 5.00 9.23 -12.97
CA ASP A 16 5.25 8.03 -13.78
C ASP A 16 4.04 7.63 -14.62
N GLY A 17 2.87 8.23 -14.38
CA GLY A 17 1.61 7.83 -14.99
C GLY A 17 0.87 6.80 -14.15
N ILE A 18 -0.41 6.61 -14.47
CA ILE A 18 -1.30 5.83 -13.62
C ILE A 18 -1.33 4.34 -13.99
N ASP A 19 -0.92 3.92 -15.18
CA ASP A 19 -1.09 2.53 -15.60
C ASP A 19 -0.34 1.51 -14.69
N THR A 20 -0.91 0.32 -14.52
CA THR A 20 -0.34 -0.73 -13.65
C THR A 20 0.96 -1.30 -14.21
N SER A 21 1.18 -1.21 -15.53
CA SER A 21 2.42 -1.68 -16.15
C SER A 21 3.63 -0.86 -15.69
N THR A 22 3.45 0.45 -15.49
CA THR A 22 4.48 1.32 -14.93
C THR A 22 4.74 1.04 -13.46
N PHE A 23 3.69 0.75 -12.67
CA PHE A 23 3.86 0.25 -11.30
C PHE A 23 4.73 -1.01 -11.27
N HIS A 24 4.40 -2.03 -12.06
CA HIS A 24 5.14 -3.30 -12.07
C HIS A 24 6.57 -3.13 -12.57
N LYS A 25 6.78 -2.34 -13.63
CA LYS A 25 8.11 -1.99 -14.13
C LYS A 25 9.02 -1.43 -13.03
N ASN A 26 8.45 -0.59 -12.16
CA ASN A 26 9.21 0.12 -11.13
C ASN A 26 9.29 -0.64 -9.80
N CYS A 27 8.25 -1.40 -9.42
CA CYS A 27 8.08 -1.95 -8.06
C CYS A 27 8.31 -3.46 -7.95
N ASP A 28 8.23 -4.22 -9.05
CA ASP A 28 8.44 -5.66 -8.99
C ASP A 28 9.89 -5.99 -8.62
N ASN A 29 10.04 -7.05 -7.81
CA ASN A 29 11.33 -7.59 -7.38
C ASN A 29 12.25 -6.58 -6.65
N LYS A 30 11.69 -5.55 -5.99
CA LYS A 30 12.46 -4.53 -5.23
C LYS A 30 12.62 -4.83 -3.74
N GLY A 31 12.12 -5.94 -3.25
CA GLY A 31 12.12 -6.32 -1.85
C GLY A 31 11.02 -5.61 -1.07
N ALA A 32 11.31 -5.30 0.19
CA ALA A 32 10.36 -4.63 1.07
C ALA A 32 10.01 -3.23 0.55
N THR A 33 8.73 -2.88 0.63
CA THR A 33 8.22 -1.58 0.19
C THR A 33 7.25 -1.02 1.21
N ILE A 34 7.20 0.31 1.28
CA ILE A 34 6.11 1.05 1.91
C ILE A 34 5.44 1.90 0.84
N TRP A 35 4.12 1.83 0.75
CA TRP A 35 3.34 2.66 -0.16
C TRP A 35 2.46 3.61 0.64
N VAL A 36 2.24 4.80 0.09
CA VAL A 36 1.51 5.90 0.71
C VAL A 36 0.55 6.48 -0.33
N ALA A 37 -0.74 6.59 0.00
CA ALA A 37 -1.75 7.13 -0.89
C ALA A 37 -2.51 8.28 -0.23
N LYS A 38 -2.72 9.35 -1.00
CA LYS A 38 -3.46 10.53 -0.58
C LYS A 38 -4.93 10.39 -1.04
N ILE A 39 -5.87 10.32 -0.10
CA ILE A 39 -7.29 10.25 -0.46
C ILE A 39 -7.73 11.62 -1.00
N LYS A 40 -8.44 11.60 -2.14
CA LYS A 40 -8.91 12.80 -2.82
C LYS A 40 -9.94 13.55 -1.99
N ASP A 41 -9.86 14.88 -2.01
CA ASP A 41 -10.80 15.79 -1.33
C ASP A 41 -10.88 15.54 0.19
N SER A 42 -9.81 14.99 0.77
CA SER A 42 -9.72 14.63 2.19
C SER A 42 -8.37 15.04 2.77
N THR A 43 -8.26 15.14 4.10
CA THR A 43 -6.95 15.26 4.77
C THR A 43 -6.30 13.89 5.03
N GLN A 44 -7.03 12.82 4.76
CA GLN A 44 -6.62 11.45 5.02
C GLN A 44 -5.44 11.00 4.15
N ILE A 45 -4.54 10.22 4.76
CA ILE A 45 -3.46 9.49 4.09
C ILE A 45 -3.54 8.03 4.55
N ILE A 46 -3.47 7.11 3.62
CA ILE A 46 -3.44 5.68 3.89
C ILE A 46 -2.16 5.07 3.34
N GLY A 47 -1.86 3.85 3.73
CA GLY A 47 -0.72 3.14 3.16
C GLY A 47 -0.56 1.74 3.70
N GLY A 48 0.56 1.13 3.35
CA GLY A 48 0.91 -0.18 3.86
C GLY A 48 2.36 -0.54 3.61
N TYR A 49 2.86 -1.42 4.46
CA TYR A 49 4.19 -2.02 4.37
C TYR A 49 4.06 -3.46 3.90
N ASN A 50 4.71 -3.76 2.77
CA ASN A 50 4.88 -5.10 2.25
C ASN A 50 6.34 -5.52 2.47
N PRO A 51 6.63 -6.51 3.34
CA PRO A 51 7.99 -7.01 3.58
C PRO A 51 8.53 -7.88 2.44
N LEU A 52 7.68 -8.25 1.47
CA LEU A 52 8.00 -9.15 0.36
C LEU A 52 8.11 -8.36 -0.96
N ASN A 53 8.64 -9.00 -1.99
CA ASN A 53 8.58 -8.49 -3.37
C ASN A 53 7.13 -8.35 -3.87
N TRP A 54 6.85 -7.37 -4.73
CA TRP A 54 5.72 -7.46 -5.67
C TRP A 54 6.07 -8.40 -6.83
N ASN A 55 5.05 -9.02 -7.42
CA ASN A 55 5.14 -9.73 -8.70
C ASN A 55 3.79 -9.70 -9.43
N GLY A 56 3.77 -9.87 -10.75
CA GLY A 56 2.55 -9.85 -11.56
C GLY A 56 1.80 -11.20 -11.64
N ASN A 57 2.11 -12.18 -10.78
CA ASN A 57 1.81 -13.60 -11.03
C ASN A 57 0.41 -14.09 -10.58
N ALA A 58 -0.52 -13.19 -10.30
CA ALA A 58 -1.86 -13.48 -9.76
C ALA A 58 -1.85 -14.38 -8.51
N VAL A 59 -1.00 -14.07 -7.53
CA VAL A 59 -0.75 -14.89 -6.34
C VAL A 59 -0.96 -14.12 -5.03
N TRP A 60 -1.48 -14.83 -4.02
CA TRP A 60 -1.47 -14.36 -2.64
C TRP A 60 -0.15 -14.72 -1.96
N LYS A 61 0.47 -13.74 -1.32
CA LYS A 61 1.73 -13.91 -0.60
C LYS A 61 1.46 -13.91 0.90
N THR A 62 1.98 -14.94 1.57
CA THR A 62 1.82 -15.12 3.01
C THR A 62 2.90 -14.37 3.78
N THR A 63 2.50 -13.56 4.76
CA THR A 63 3.42 -12.93 5.72
C THR A 63 2.68 -12.52 6.99
N ALA A 64 3.39 -12.48 8.12
CA ALA A 64 2.92 -11.94 9.39
C ALA A 64 3.41 -10.50 9.63
N ASP A 65 4.37 -10.03 8.83
CA ASP A 65 5.12 -8.80 9.08
C ASP A 65 4.59 -7.60 8.28
N SER A 66 3.48 -7.78 7.56
CA SER A 66 2.82 -6.72 6.83
C SER A 66 1.82 -5.96 7.70
N PHE A 67 1.69 -4.66 7.43
CA PHE A 67 0.70 -3.81 8.08
C PHE A 67 0.16 -2.76 7.12
N ILE A 68 -1.07 -2.34 7.34
CA ILE A 68 -1.68 -1.16 6.74
C ILE A 68 -1.72 -0.03 7.77
N PHE A 69 -1.78 1.22 7.31
CA PHE A 69 -1.93 2.36 8.19
C PHE A 69 -2.89 3.40 7.63
N ASN A 70 -3.41 4.22 8.54
CA ASN A 70 -4.32 5.31 8.27
C ASN A 70 -3.96 6.52 9.14
N PHE A 71 -3.82 7.69 8.52
CA PHE A 71 -3.81 8.98 9.17
C PHE A 71 -5.09 9.70 8.78
N THR A 72 -5.98 9.98 9.73
CA THR A 72 -7.18 10.78 9.41
C THR A 72 -6.82 12.19 8.99
N ASN A 73 -5.68 12.70 9.44
CA ASN A 73 -5.06 13.91 8.92
C ASN A 73 -3.55 13.67 8.71
N GLY A 74 -3.11 13.65 7.45
CA GLY A 74 -1.71 13.42 7.08
C GLY A 74 -0.71 14.44 7.63
N LYS A 75 -1.16 15.62 8.08
CA LYS A 75 -0.32 16.62 8.76
C LYS A 75 -0.23 16.41 10.28
N ASN A 76 -1.03 15.51 10.84
CA ASN A 76 -1.04 15.22 12.27
C ASN A 76 -0.76 13.73 12.53
N ILE A 77 0.49 13.43 12.88
CA ILE A 77 0.95 12.07 13.15
C ILE A 77 0.25 11.42 14.35
N SER A 78 -0.35 12.19 15.26
CA SER A 78 -1.09 11.63 16.40
C SER A 78 -2.39 10.93 15.99
N THR A 79 -2.81 11.12 14.73
CA THR A 79 -4.00 10.46 14.16
C THR A 79 -3.71 9.08 13.56
N ALA A 80 -2.45 8.65 13.61
CA ALA A 80 -2.03 7.38 13.05
C ALA A 80 -2.75 6.20 13.71
N LYS A 81 -3.30 5.33 12.88
CA LYS A 81 -3.76 3.99 13.23
C LYS A 81 -3.02 2.98 12.37
N VAL A 82 -2.57 1.89 12.97
CA VAL A 82 -1.87 0.79 12.29
C VAL A 82 -2.67 -0.48 12.46
N GLY A 83 -2.84 -1.22 11.37
CA GLY A 83 -3.50 -2.51 11.33
C GLY A 83 -2.53 -3.57 10.87
N TYR A 84 -2.15 -4.48 11.76
CA TYR A 84 -1.35 -5.65 11.40
C TYR A 84 -2.23 -6.71 10.73
N VAL A 85 -1.62 -7.50 9.86
CA VAL A 85 -2.31 -8.59 9.17
C VAL A 85 -2.93 -9.59 10.16
N ILE A 86 -4.19 -9.96 9.94
CA ILE A 86 -4.91 -10.97 10.71
C ILE A 86 -4.85 -12.30 9.96
N ASN A 87 -5.26 -12.29 8.69
CA ASN A 87 -5.19 -13.48 7.84
C ASN A 87 -3.92 -13.43 6.98
N GLN A 88 -2.85 -14.01 7.51
CA GLN A 88 -1.52 -14.00 6.88
C GLN A 88 -1.52 -14.58 5.47
N LYS A 89 -2.39 -15.56 5.17
CA LYS A 89 -2.46 -16.19 3.83
C LYS A 89 -2.96 -15.23 2.75
N LEU A 90 -3.70 -14.19 3.14
CA LEU A 90 -4.26 -13.17 2.26
C LEU A 90 -3.62 -11.79 2.57
N ALA A 91 -2.34 -11.77 2.94
CA ALA A 91 -1.66 -10.55 3.37
C ALA A 91 -1.43 -9.56 2.22
N VAL A 92 -0.86 -10.05 1.11
CA VAL A 92 -0.49 -9.26 -0.06
C VAL A 92 -0.94 -10.00 -1.31
N PHE A 93 -1.66 -9.33 -2.21
CA PHE A 93 -2.01 -9.90 -3.51
C PHE A 93 -1.15 -9.27 -4.59
N CYS A 94 -0.74 -10.08 -5.55
CA CYS A 94 0.24 -9.72 -6.56
C CYS A 94 -0.30 -10.18 -7.92
N HIS A 95 -0.80 -9.25 -8.74
CA HIS A 95 -1.41 -9.51 -10.05
C HIS A 95 -1.05 -8.35 -10.98
N ASP A 96 -0.74 -8.63 -12.25
CA ASP A 96 -0.29 -7.64 -13.26
C ASP A 96 -1.24 -6.45 -13.53
N THR A 97 -2.53 -6.56 -13.18
CA THR A 97 -3.53 -5.49 -13.29
C THR A 97 -3.73 -4.71 -11.99
N TYR A 98 -2.97 -5.04 -10.95
CA TYR A 98 -3.10 -4.45 -9.62
C TYR A 98 -1.81 -3.72 -9.23
N GLY A 99 -1.98 -2.51 -8.70
CA GLY A 99 -0.93 -1.84 -7.93
C GLY A 99 -0.86 -2.38 -6.50
N PRO A 100 -0.62 -1.52 -5.50
CA PRO A 100 -0.59 -1.95 -4.11
C PRO A 100 -1.88 -2.67 -3.70
N THR A 101 -1.74 -3.91 -3.21
CA THR A 101 -2.87 -4.70 -2.71
C THR A 101 -2.50 -5.46 -1.45
N MET A 102 -3.25 -5.21 -0.38
CA MET A 102 -3.06 -5.83 0.93
C MET A 102 -4.41 -6.24 1.53
N GLY A 103 -4.63 -7.55 1.69
CA GLY A 103 -5.96 -8.06 2.03
C GLY A 103 -6.98 -7.58 1.01
N THR A 104 -8.07 -6.98 1.46
CA THR A 104 -9.11 -6.45 0.57
C THR A 104 -8.89 -5.03 0.11
N LEU A 105 -7.88 -4.33 0.62
CA LEU A 105 -7.51 -3.00 0.16
C LEU A 105 -6.67 -3.14 -1.11
N HIS A 106 -7.25 -2.79 -2.25
CA HIS A 106 -6.62 -3.00 -3.55
C HIS A 106 -6.75 -1.80 -4.49
N CYS A 107 -5.70 -1.62 -5.30
CA CYS A 107 -5.64 -0.68 -6.40
C CYS A 107 -5.68 -1.46 -7.73
N ASN A 108 -6.85 -1.68 -8.31
CA ASN A 108 -7.00 -2.40 -9.59
C ASN A 108 -7.14 -1.38 -10.73
N GLN A 109 -6.15 -1.29 -11.62
CA GLN A 109 -6.14 -0.29 -12.70
C GLN A 109 -6.42 1.14 -12.19
N ASN A 110 -5.84 1.51 -11.05
CA ASN A 110 -6.07 2.79 -10.31
C ASN A 110 -7.44 2.99 -9.69
N LYS A 111 -8.29 1.96 -9.70
CA LYS A 111 -9.54 1.97 -8.95
C LYS A 111 -9.25 1.40 -7.58
N TRP A 112 -9.31 2.27 -6.59
CA TRP A 112 -9.10 1.90 -5.20
C TRP A 112 -10.41 1.39 -4.60
N SER A 113 -10.35 0.25 -3.94
CA SER A 113 -11.47 -0.22 -3.14
C SER A 113 -11.02 -1.02 -1.92
N ASN A 114 -11.93 -1.15 -0.97
CA ASN A 114 -11.71 -1.92 0.24
C ASN A 114 -13.05 -2.47 0.77
N SER A 115 -13.08 -3.72 1.21
CA SER A 115 -14.28 -4.36 1.75
C SER A 115 -14.18 -4.74 3.23
N ASN A 116 -13.06 -4.43 3.91
CA ASN A 116 -12.88 -4.67 5.35
C ASN A 116 -13.32 -6.09 5.81
N ASN A 117 -12.98 -7.14 5.05
CA ASN A 117 -13.47 -8.50 5.29
C ASN A 117 -12.78 -9.25 6.46
N GLY A 118 -11.98 -8.58 7.28
CA GLY A 118 -11.23 -9.18 8.39
C GLY A 118 -9.81 -9.67 8.07
N ASN A 119 -9.31 -9.51 6.84
CA ASN A 119 -7.90 -9.81 6.53
C ASN A 119 -6.92 -8.86 7.27
N TYR A 120 -7.35 -7.62 7.51
CA TYR A 120 -6.73 -6.61 8.36
C TYR A 120 -7.83 -5.97 9.22
N PRO A 121 -7.49 -5.38 10.38
CA PRO A 121 -8.48 -4.69 11.21
C PRO A 121 -9.02 -3.44 10.53
N ASN A 122 -10.26 -3.07 10.84
CA ASN A 122 -10.81 -1.79 10.39
C ASN A 122 -10.13 -0.64 11.15
N ILE A 123 -9.22 0.06 10.47
CA ILE A 123 -8.52 1.24 10.99
C ILE A 123 -9.06 2.55 10.44
N GLY A 124 -10.23 2.53 9.79
CA GLY A 124 -10.88 3.72 9.23
C GLY A 124 -10.44 4.10 7.80
N ILE A 125 -9.93 3.14 7.02
CA ILE A 125 -9.78 3.30 5.56
C ILE A 125 -11.17 3.18 4.93
N PRO A 126 -11.54 4.05 3.96
CA PRO A 126 -12.86 4.00 3.33
C PRO A 126 -13.21 2.62 2.79
N GLU A 127 -14.48 2.25 2.91
CA GLU A 127 -15.05 1.03 2.33
C GLU A 127 -15.64 1.31 0.94
N ASN A 128 -15.82 0.25 0.15
CA ASN A 128 -16.20 0.31 -1.25
C ASN A 128 -15.15 1.05 -2.09
N THR A 129 -15.56 1.56 -3.26
CA THR A 129 -14.69 2.30 -4.17
C THR A 129 -14.45 3.71 -3.66
N PHE A 130 -13.21 4.17 -3.72
CA PHE A 130 -12.82 5.55 -3.45
C PHE A 130 -11.75 6.02 -4.43
N THR A 131 -11.40 7.30 -4.38
CA THR A 131 -10.39 7.91 -5.26
C THR A 131 -9.23 8.48 -4.46
N VAL A 132 -8.05 8.44 -5.06
CA VAL A 132 -6.82 9.02 -4.50
C VAL A 132 -6.32 10.11 -5.45
N GLU A 133 -5.70 11.15 -4.90
CA GLU A 133 -5.02 12.20 -5.69
C GLU A 133 -3.75 11.65 -6.32
N TYR A 134 -2.95 10.96 -5.52
CA TYR A 134 -1.74 10.28 -5.94
C TYR A 134 -1.38 9.20 -4.92
N TYR A 135 -0.48 8.30 -5.32
CA TYR A 135 0.21 7.41 -4.41
C TYR A 135 1.67 7.26 -4.80
N GLU A 136 2.48 6.99 -3.79
CA GLU A 136 3.92 6.80 -3.89
C GLU A 136 4.29 5.42 -3.34
N VAL A 137 5.35 4.84 -3.87
CA VAL A 137 5.90 3.57 -3.41
C VAL A 137 7.39 3.76 -3.18
N PHE A 138 7.84 3.41 -1.99
CA PHE A 138 9.24 3.51 -1.59
C PHE A 138 9.78 2.11 -1.29
N GLN A 139 10.96 1.81 -1.81
CA GLN A 139 11.77 0.68 -1.33
C GLN A 139 12.26 0.98 0.07
N VAL A 140 12.18 0.00 0.97
CA VAL A 140 12.74 0.08 2.32
C VAL A 140 14.10 -0.61 2.34
N ILE A 141 15.14 0.13 2.70
CA ILE A 141 16.55 -0.32 2.65
C ILE A 141 17.15 -0.21 4.05
N ASN A 142 17.80 -1.27 4.53
CA ASN A 142 18.55 -1.21 5.80
C ASN A 142 19.84 -0.41 5.61
N LYS A 143 20.16 0.45 6.59
CA LYS A 143 21.44 1.15 6.68
C LYS A 143 22.56 0.27 7.21
#